data_AF-A0A1C6GP48-F1
#
_entry.id   AF-A0A1C6GP48-F1
#
_cell.length_a   1.000
_cell.length_b   1.000
_cell.length_c   1.000
_cell.angle_alpha   90.00
_cell.angle_beta   90.00
_cell.angle_gamma   90.00
#
_symmetry.space_group_name_H-M   'P 1'
#
loop_
_entity.id
_entity.type
_entity.pdbx_description
1 polymer ?
#
loop_
_entity_poly.entity_id
_entity_poly.type
_entity_poly.pdbx_seq_one_letter_code
_entity_poly.pdbx_strand_id
1 'polypeptide(L)'
;MPKSERINSECKAFERLQHKLKGSYKPYTDKGKKSQKQRNLQECVQTVLKDLRQTARTREQSVNTAKLLYQLADSAVRLSVEETLNAPMQENIESEDIVSEPEPCMEFS
;
A
#
# COMPACT_ATOMS: atom_id res chain seq x y z
N MET A 1 26.01 -14.16 32.45
CA MET A 1 25.96 -13.20 31.35
C MET A 1 25.79 -11.80 31.93
N PRO A 2 26.68 -10.85 31.64
CA PRO A 2 26.54 -9.46 32.05
C PRO A 2 25.23 -8.85 31.51
N LYS A 3 24.61 -7.92 32.27
CA LYS A 3 23.30 -7.32 31.95
C LYS A 3 23.27 -6.66 30.56
N SER A 4 24.39 -6.08 30.12
CA SER A 4 24.53 -5.43 28.81
C SER A 4 24.41 -6.39 27.61
N GLU A 5 24.92 -7.61 27.73
CA GLU A 5 24.78 -8.62 26.66
C GLU A 5 23.35 -9.11 26.50
N ARG A 6 22.60 -9.19 27.61
CA ARG A 6 21.20 -9.61 27.60
C ARG A 6 20.32 -8.60 26.86
N ILE A 7 20.48 -7.31 27.18
CA ILE A 7 19.76 -6.21 26.51
C ILE A 7 20.07 -6.18 25.00
N ASN A 8 21.34 -6.34 24.62
CA ASN A 8 21.73 -6.39 23.21
C ASN A 8 21.12 -7.59 22.46
N SER A 9 20.98 -8.72 23.15
CA SER A 9 20.35 -9.93 22.58
C SER A 9 18.85 -9.75 22.36
N GLU A 10 18.17 -9.04 23.26
CA GLU A 10 16.74 -8.76 23.21
C GLU A 10 16.41 -7.74 22.11
N CYS A 11 17.21 -6.66 21.97
CA CYS A 11 17.07 -5.71 20.86
C CYS A 11 17.21 -6.42 19.50
N LYS A 12 18.21 -7.29 19.35
CA LYS A 12 18.39 -8.08 18.11
C LYS A 12 17.27 -9.08 17.87
N ALA A 13 16.64 -9.60 18.92
CA ALA A 13 15.46 -10.46 18.78
C ALA A 13 14.25 -9.66 18.32
N PHE A 14 14.07 -8.45 18.85
CA PHE A 14 13.01 -7.52 18.45
C PHE A 14 13.13 -7.07 17.00
N GLU A 15 14.30 -6.65 16.54
CA GLU A 15 14.54 -6.28 15.12
C GLU A 15 14.20 -7.43 14.17
N ARG A 16 14.61 -8.66 14.52
CA ARG A 16 14.29 -9.86 13.74
C ARG A 16 12.80 -10.14 13.70
N LEU A 17 12.11 -9.96 14.83
CA LEU A 17 10.66 -10.11 14.89
C LEU A 17 9.96 -9.05 14.04
N GLN A 18 10.36 -7.78 14.15
CA GLN A 18 9.81 -6.67 13.37
C GLN A 18 9.99 -6.92 11.86
N HIS A 19 11.19 -7.34 11.44
CA HIS A 19 11.45 -7.65 10.03
C HIS A 19 10.60 -8.82 9.54
N LYS A 20 10.45 -9.87 10.36
CA LYS A 20 9.64 -11.05 10.03
C LYS A 20 8.16 -10.70 9.94
N LEU A 21 7.63 -9.92 10.88
CA LEU A 21 6.25 -9.44 10.85
C LEU A 21 5.97 -8.55 9.63
N LYS A 22 6.87 -7.59 9.33
CA LYS A 22 6.77 -6.74 8.13
C LYS A 22 6.79 -7.56 6.84
N GLY A 23 7.64 -8.58 6.77
CA GLY A 23 7.74 -9.50 5.63
C GLY A 23 6.51 -10.42 5.48
N SER A 24 5.98 -10.95 6.59
CA SER A 24 4.83 -11.86 6.61
C SER A 24 3.50 -11.17 6.32
N TYR A 25 3.37 -9.86 6.62
CA TYR A 25 2.14 -9.12 6.38
C TYR A 25 2.03 -8.55 4.95
N LYS A 26 3.16 -8.23 4.31
CA LYS A 26 3.25 -7.65 2.96
C LYS A 26 2.55 -8.42 1.82
N PRO A 27 2.47 -9.77 1.83
CA PRO A 27 1.71 -10.52 0.82
C PRO A 27 0.19 -10.28 0.90
N TYR A 28 -0.32 -9.97 2.11
CA TYR A 28 -1.75 -9.75 2.35
C TYR A 28 -2.20 -8.33 2.03
N THR A 29 -1.28 -7.36 1.95
CA THR A 29 -1.62 -5.95 1.70
C THR A 29 -1.84 -5.63 0.22
N ASP A 30 -0.99 -6.10 -0.72
CA ASP A 30 -0.97 -5.44 -2.05
C ASP A 30 -0.96 -6.33 -3.30
N LYS A 31 -0.34 -7.51 -3.29
CA LYS A 31 0.10 -8.09 -4.58
C LYS A 31 -1.04 -8.60 -5.47
N GLY A 32 -2.04 -9.27 -4.90
CA GLY A 32 -3.15 -9.82 -5.69
C GLY A 32 -4.11 -8.74 -6.18
N LYS A 33 -4.37 -7.73 -5.35
CA LYS A 33 -5.33 -6.66 -5.66
C LYS A 33 -4.77 -5.64 -6.64
N LYS A 34 -3.54 -5.17 -6.45
CA LYS A 34 -2.92 -4.16 -7.34
C LYS A 34 -2.71 -4.70 -8.76
N SER A 35 -2.13 -5.90 -8.89
CA SER A 35 -1.91 -6.53 -10.20
C SER A 35 -3.23 -6.79 -10.94
N GLN A 36 -4.27 -7.24 -10.23
CA GLN A 36 -5.59 -7.42 -10.83
C GLN A 36 -6.19 -6.10 -11.30
N LYS A 37 -6.14 -5.04 -10.47
CA LYS A 37 -6.65 -3.71 -10.84
C LYS A 37 -5.93 -3.14 -12.05
N GLN A 38 -4.61 -3.31 -12.14
CA GLN A 38 -3.82 -2.87 -13.29
C GLN A 38 -4.18 -3.65 -14.56
N ARG A 39 -4.38 -4.97 -14.46
CA ARG A 39 -4.88 -5.79 -15.58
C ARG A 39 -6.27 -5.36 -16.05
N ASN A 40 -7.19 -5.15 -15.12
CA ASN A 40 -8.54 -4.68 -15.44
C ASN A 40 -8.50 -3.31 -16.13
N LEU A 41 -7.66 -2.38 -15.66
CA LEU A 41 -7.48 -1.08 -16.29
C LEU A 41 -6.94 -1.22 -17.72
N GLN A 42 -5.97 -2.11 -17.94
CA GLN A 42 -5.47 -2.42 -19.28
C GLN A 42 -6.56 -2.98 -20.20
N GLU A 43 -7.40 -3.90 -19.72
CA GLU A 43 -8.55 -4.41 -20.50
C GLU A 43 -9.55 -3.30 -20.87
N CYS A 44 -9.84 -2.38 -19.94
CA CYS A 44 -10.68 -1.22 -20.22
C CYS A 44 -10.06 -0.33 -21.30
N VAL A 45 -8.75 -0.04 -21.22
CA VAL A 45 -8.03 0.71 -22.26
C VAL A 45 -8.16 0.02 -23.62
N GLN A 46 -7.91 -1.30 -23.68
CA GLN A 46 -7.98 -2.04 -24.93
C GLN A 46 -9.40 -2.02 -25.53
N THR A 47 -10.42 -2.15 -24.68
CA THR A 47 -11.83 -2.05 -25.10
C THR A 47 -12.14 -0.68 -25.70
N VAL A 48 -11.75 0.40 -25.02
CA VAL A 48 -11.93 1.77 -25.49
C VAL A 48 -11.19 2.02 -26.81
N LEU A 49 -9.93 1.58 -26.92
CA LEU A 49 -9.15 1.74 -28.14
C LEU A 49 -9.77 0.98 -29.32
N LYS A 50 -10.23 -0.25 -29.08
CA LYS A 50 -10.92 -1.04 -30.11
C LYS A 50 -12.18 -0.34 -30.60
N ASP A 51 -12.96 0.23 -29.68
CA ASP A 51 -14.17 0.97 -30.01
C ASP A 51 -13.87 2.26 -30.80
N LEU A 52 -12.86 3.03 -30.36
CA LEU A 52 -12.40 4.26 -31.03
C LEU A 52 -11.80 4.03 -32.41
N ARG A 53 -11.35 2.81 -32.75
CA ARG A 53 -10.85 2.48 -34.09
C ARG A 53 -11.96 2.33 -35.14
N GLN A 54 -13.23 2.29 -34.74
CA GLN A 54 -14.34 2.18 -35.70
C GLN A 54 -14.48 3.49 -36.51
N THR A 55 -14.33 3.42 -37.83
CA THR A 55 -14.27 4.60 -38.72
C THR A 55 -15.61 5.27 -38.96
N ALA A 56 -16.71 4.50 -38.91
CA ALA A 56 -18.07 5.00 -39.02
C ALA A 56 -18.82 4.65 -37.72
N ARG A 57 -19.53 5.62 -37.15
CA ARG A 57 -20.24 5.44 -35.89
C ARG A 57 -21.56 6.20 -35.85
N THR A 58 -22.59 5.55 -35.31
CA THR A 58 -23.88 6.17 -35.04
C THR A 58 -23.79 7.06 -33.79
N ARG A 59 -24.81 7.88 -33.57
CA ARG A 59 -24.93 8.68 -32.34
C ARG A 59 -24.92 7.80 -31.08
N GLU A 60 -25.63 6.68 -31.11
CA GLU A 60 -25.71 5.76 -29.99
C GLU A 60 -24.36 5.09 -29.69
N GLN A 61 -23.65 4.66 -30.73
CA GLN A 61 -22.29 4.15 -30.59
C GLN A 61 -21.38 5.20 -29.94
N SER A 62 -21.45 6.45 -30.40
CA SER A 62 -20.66 7.56 -29.83
C SER A 62 -20.97 7.79 -28.34
N VAL A 63 -22.24 7.68 -27.95
CA VAL A 63 -22.65 7.78 -26.53
C VAL A 63 -22.08 6.61 -25.72
N ASN A 64 -22.06 5.40 -26.27
CA ASN A 64 -21.49 4.25 -25.59
C ASN A 64 -19.96 4.35 -25.47
N THR A 65 -19.26 4.83 -26.50
CA THR A 65 -17.83 5.16 -26.42
C THR A 65 -17.56 6.16 -25.29
N ALA A 66 -18.38 7.20 -25.16
CA ALA A 66 -18.23 8.20 -24.10
C ALA A 66 -18.40 7.60 -22.70
N LYS A 67 -19.33 6.66 -22.51
CA LYS A 67 -19.49 5.93 -21.24
C LYS A 67 -18.25 5.09 -20.92
N LEU A 68 -17.70 4.38 -21.90
CA LEU A 68 -16.48 3.58 -21.73
C LEU A 68 -15.28 4.47 -21.37
N LEU A 69 -15.14 5.63 -22.01
CA LEU A 69 -14.11 6.62 -21.69
C LEU A 69 -14.25 7.16 -20.26
N TYR A 70 -15.47 7.47 -19.83
CA TYR A 70 -15.74 7.91 -18.46
C TYR A 70 -15.36 6.83 -17.43
N GLN A 71 -15.75 5.58 -17.68
CA GLN A 71 -15.40 4.45 -16.81
C GLN A 71 -13.88 4.21 -16.75
N LEU A 72 -13.19 4.33 -17.88
CA LEU A 72 -11.73 4.25 -17.94
C LEU A 72 -11.08 5.35 -17.10
N ALA A 73 -11.54 6.59 -17.23
CA ALA A 73 -11.04 7.72 -16.47
C ALA A 73 -11.27 7.54 -14.95
N ASP A 74 -12.49 7.19 -14.55
CA ASP A 74 -12.85 6.92 -13.15
C ASP A 74 -11.97 5.80 -12.55
N SER A 75 -11.76 4.71 -13.29
CA SER A 75 -10.91 3.60 -12.85
C SER A 75 -9.44 4.00 -12.70
N ALA A 76 -8.92 4.80 -13.64
CA ALA A 76 -7.55 5.31 -13.57
C ALA A 76 -7.34 6.24 -12.37
N VAL A 77 -8.29 7.14 -12.10
CA VAL A 77 -8.23 8.05 -10.94
C VAL A 77 -8.28 7.27 -9.63
N ARG A 78 -9.20 6.32 -9.47
CA ARG A 78 -9.29 5.48 -8.27
C ARG A 78 -7.99 4.73 -8.01
N LEU A 79 -7.40 4.14 -9.06
CA LEU A 79 -6.14 3.41 -8.94
C LEU A 79 -5.00 4.35 -8.53
N SER A 80 -4.91 5.54 -9.13
CA SER A 80 -3.89 6.53 -8.78
C SER A 80 -4.01 7.01 -7.33
N VAL A 81 -5.23 7.26 -6.85
CA VAL A 81 -5.47 7.66 -5.44
C VAL A 81 -5.13 6.52 -4.48
N GLU A 82 -5.51 5.29 -4.80
CA GLU A 82 -5.13 4.15 -3.97
C GLU A 82 -3.61 3.94 -3.94
N GLU A 83 -2.92 4.16 -5.06
CA GLU A 83 -1.46 4.11 -5.10
C GLU A 83 -0.79 5.19 -4.26
N THR A 84 -1.34 6.42 -4.22
CA THR A 84 -0.79 7.48 -3.37
C THR A 84 -1.08 7.26 -1.88
N LEU A 85 -2.22 6.64 -1.53
CA LEU A 85 -2.56 6.28 -0.16
C LEU A 85 -1.79 5.06 0.35
N ASN A 86 -1.51 4.07 -0.51
CA ASN A 86 -0.73 2.87 -0.17
C ASN A 86 0.78 3.08 -0.33
N ALA A 87 1.23 4.16 -0.97
CA ALA A 87 2.61 4.57 -0.89
C ALA A 87 2.96 4.68 0.60
N PRO A 88 4.14 4.19 1.04
CA PRO A 88 4.54 4.39 2.42
C PRO A 88 4.55 5.90 2.63
N MET A 89 3.56 6.41 3.36
CA MET A 89 3.72 7.71 3.99
C MET A 89 5.02 7.54 4.75
N GLN A 90 6.03 8.28 4.30
CA GLN A 90 7.25 8.47 5.06
C GLN A 90 6.84 9.36 6.23
N GLU A 91 5.95 8.83 7.09
CA GLU A 91 5.82 9.26 8.45
C GLU A 91 7.21 9.00 9.00
N ASN A 92 7.93 10.11 9.08
CA ASN A 92 8.93 10.38 10.05
C ASN A 92 8.37 9.94 11.41
N ILE A 93 8.38 8.63 11.67
CA ILE A 93 8.51 8.12 13.03
C ILE A 93 9.97 8.46 13.36
N GLU A 94 10.21 9.76 13.57
CA GLU A 94 11.14 10.19 14.58
C GLU A 94 10.71 9.40 15.79
N SER A 95 11.43 8.31 16.04
CA SER A 95 11.40 7.63 17.31
C SER A 95 11.80 8.70 18.31
N GLU A 96 10.81 9.41 18.84
CA GLU A 96 10.97 10.14 20.08
C GLU A 96 11.59 9.12 21.02
N ASP A 97 12.84 9.38 21.36
CA ASP A 97 13.62 8.61 22.31
C ASP A 97 12.85 8.75 23.64
N ILE A 98 11.93 7.81 23.90
CA ILE A 98 11.26 7.72 25.19
C ILE A 98 12.36 7.32 26.15
N VAL A 99 13.03 8.34 26.70
CA VAL A 99 13.85 8.23 27.89
C VAL A 99 12.92 7.69 28.97
N SER A 100 12.89 6.37 29.10
CA SER A 100 12.18 5.69 30.16
C SER A 100 12.96 6.00 31.43
N GLU A 101 12.53 7.05 32.13
CA GLU A 101 13.03 7.36 33.45
C GLU A 101 12.79 6.14 34.35
N PRO A 102 13.82 5.60 35.03
CA PRO A 102 13.69 4.36 35.77
C PRO A 102 12.70 4.56 36.94
N GLU A 103 11.67 3.72 37.02
CA GLU A 103 10.73 3.75 38.14
C GLU A 103 11.47 3.67 39.49
N PRO A 104 11.14 4.51 40.48
CA PRO A 104 11.75 4.44 41.79
C PRO A 104 11.36 3.13 42.46
N CYS A 105 12.37 2.35 42.83
CA CYS A 105 12.22 1.09 43.55
C CYS A 105 11.59 1.38 44.92
N MET A 106 10.35 0.93 45.13
CA MET A 106 9.69 0.99 46.44
C MET A 106 10.39 0.01 47.39
N GLU A 107 11.24 0.52 48.29
CA GLU A 107 11.74 -0.24 49.43
C GLU A 107 10.61 -0.45 50.44
N PHE A 108 10.08 -1.67 50.48
CA PHE A 108 9.19 -2.10 51.56
C PHE A 108 10.03 -2.31 52.83
N SER A 109 9.71 -1.54 53.88
CA SER A 109 10.29 -1.66 55.22
C SER A 109 9.69 -2.84 55.99
#